data_AF-A0AAU6G3B3-F1
#
_entry.id   AF-A0AAU6G3B3-F1
#
_cell.length_a   1.000
_cell.length_b   1.000
_cell.length_c   1.000
_cell.angle_alpha   90.00
_cell.angle_beta   90.00
_cell.angle_gamma   90.00
#
_symmetry.space_group_name_H-M   'P 1'
#
loop_
_entity.id
_entity.type
_entity.pdbx_description
1 polymer ?
#
loop_
_entity_poly.entity_id
_entity_poly.type
_entity_poly.pdbx_seq_one_letter_code
_entity_poly.pdbx_strand_id
1 'polypeptide(L)'
;MATGGLRDVLAGWTDYDVAGFELGKILGVFPGDQSFGGVKRMFWMDGYPLGDMLVDVLDRMAEAGVLLKNEDLRYRWNPDEPNLPLTRDDIEKHERSS
;
A
#
# COMPACT_ATOMS: atom_id res chain seq x y z
N MET A 1 15.80 8.34 11.54
CA MET A 1 14.84 7.42 12.19
C MET A 1 14.55 6.32 11.21
N ALA A 2 14.53 5.05 11.64
CA ALA A 2 14.23 3.95 10.75
C ALA A 2 12.84 4.18 10.15
N THR A 3 12.77 4.47 8.85
CA THR A 3 11.54 4.40 8.08
C THR A 3 11.09 2.95 8.12
N GLY A 4 10.09 2.66 8.95
CA GLY A 4 9.41 1.37 8.92
C GLY A 4 8.91 1.08 7.50
N GLY A 5 8.71 -0.19 7.19
CA GLY A 5 8.16 -0.59 5.90
C GLY A 5 6.70 -0.14 5.75
N LEU A 6 6.12 -0.39 4.57
CA LEU A 6 4.73 -0.01 4.29
C LEU A 6 3.75 -0.60 5.33
N ARG A 7 4.06 -1.79 5.86
CA ARG A 7 3.30 -2.43 6.94
C ARG A 7 3.26 -1.61 8.23
N ASP A 8 4.37 -0.97 8.60
CA ASP A 8 4.46 -0.21 9.84
C ASP A 8 3.69 1.11 9.74
N VAL A 9 3.82 1.80 8.59
CA VAL A 9 3.14 3.08 8.35
C VAL A 9 1.64 2.91 8.14
N LEU A 10 1.18 1.76 7.62
CA LEU A 10 -0.23 1.42 7.45
C LEU A 10 -0.76 0.47 8.53
N ALA A 11 -0.15 0.43 9.71
CA ALA A 11 -0.66 -0.39 10.82
C ALA A 11 -2.07 0.06 11.28
N GLY A 12 -2.38 1.34 11.12
CA GLY A 12 -3.71 1.94 11.31
C GLY A 12 -4.36 2.33 9.98
N TRP A 13 -5.61 2.81 10.05
CA TRP A 13 -6.26 3.42 8.89
C TRP A 13 -5.60 4.75 8.56
N THR A 14 -5.19 4.91 7.31
CA THR A 14 -4.48 6.08 6.80
C THR A 14 -5.17 6.59 5.54
N ASP A 15 -5.42 7.89 5.45
CA ASP A 15 -6.03 8.52 4.27
C ASP A 15 -5.20 8.27 3.00
N TYR A 16 -5.87 8.16 1.84
CA TYR A 16 -5.24 7.76 0.57
C TYR A 16 -4.02 8.60 0.18
N ASP A 17 -4.05 9.89 0.48
CA ASP A 17 -3.02 10.86 0.15
C ASP A 17 -1.78 10.68 1.04
N VAL A 18 -1.97 10.46 2.33
CA VAL A 18 -0.90 10.15 3.28
C VAL A 18 -0.32 8.76 2.99
N ALA A 19 -1.16 7.77 2.70
CA ALA A 19 -0.71 6.44 2.33
C ALA A 19 0.11 6.47 1.03
N GLY A 20 -0.35 7.20 0.01
CA GLY A 20 0.37 7.37 -1.25
C GLY A 20 1.69 8.10 -1.07
N PHE A 21 1.73 9.09 -0.17
CA PHE A 21 2.95 9.78 0.19
C PHE A 21 3.98 8.88 0.88
N GLU A 22 3.57 8.10 1.89
CA GLU A 22 4.47 7.16 2.57
C GLU A 22 4.97 6.07 1.63
N LEU A 23 4.10 5.55 0.74
CA LEU A 23 4.51 4.65 -0.33
C LEU A 23 5.59 5.29 -1.21
N GLY A 24 5.38 6.54 -1.64
CA GLY A 24 6.37 7.28 -2.43
C GLY A 24 7.72 7.46 -1.73
N LYS A 25 7.72 7.68 -0.40
CA LYS A 25 8.96 7.72 0.38
C LYS A 25 9.66 6.37 0.44
N ILE A 26 8.91 5.29 0.67
CA ILE A 26 9.44 3.93 0.75
C ILE A 26 10.04 3.48 -0.59
N LEU A 27 9.40 3.86 -1.70
CA LEU A 27 9.91 3.59 -3.06
C LEU A 27 11.09 4.49 -3.46
N GLY A 28 11.44 5.50 -2.66
CA GLY A 28 12.50 6.47 -2.98
C GLY A 28 12.10 7.51 -4.02
N VAL A 29 10.81 7.64 -4.34
CA VAL A 29 10.25 8.69 -5.21
C VAL A 29 10.39 10.05 -4.55
N PHE A 30 10.08 10.12 -3.25
CA PHE A 30 10.26 11.33 -2.45
C PHE A 30 11.53 11.23 -1.60
N PRO A 31 12.26 12.33 -1.43
CA PRO A 31 13.32 12.43 -0.43
C PRO A 31 12.80 12.06 0.97
N GLY A 32 13.65 11.44 1.80
CA GLY A 32 13.25 11.02 3.14
C GLY A 32 12.83 12.17 4.07
N ASP A 33 13.35 13.38 3.82
CA ASP A 33 13.04 14.64 4.51
C ASP A 33 11.90 15.44 3.86
N GLN A 34 11.34 14.96 2.74
CA GLN A 34 10.16 15.55 2.14
C GLN A 34 9.02 15.53 3.15
N SER A 35 8.32 16.66 3.27
CA SER A 35 7.10 16.76 4.07
C SER A 35 5.88 16.57 3.18
N PHE A 36 4.82 15.96 3.74
CA PHE A 36 3.56 15.77 3.04
C PHE A 36 2.97 17.10 2.55
N GLY A 37 3.06 18.16 3.35
CA GLY A 37 2.54 19.48 3.00
C GLY A 37 3.10 20.06 1.71
N GLY A 38 4.35 19.73 1.36
CA GLY A 38 4.99 20.16 0.11
C GLY A 38 4.50 19.44 -1.14
N VAL A 39 3.91 18.26 -0.99
CA VAL A 39 3.51 17.39 -2.10
C VAL A 39 2.01 17.12 -2.15
N LYS A 40 1.24 17.39 -1.08
CA LYS A 40 -0.20 17.05 -0.95
C LYS A 40 -1.06 17.42 -2.17
N ARG A 41 -0.73 18.51 -2.85
CA ARG A 41 -1.43 18.99 -4.04
C ARG A 41 -1.49 17.95 -5.16
N MET A 42 -0.50 17.06 -5.25
CA MET A 42 -0.47 16.00 -6.26
C MET A 42 -1.50 14.90 -6.04
N PHE A 43 -2.05 14.79 -4.83
CA PHE A 43 -3.09 13.81 -4.51
C PHE A 43 -4.50 14.40 -4.59
N TRP A 44 -4.63 15.73 -4.55
CA TRP A 44 -5.93 16.41 -4.46
C TRP A 44 -6.37 17.07 -5.77
N MET A 45 -5.45 17.25 -6.71
CA MET A 45 -5.72 17.94 -7.98
C MET A 45 -5.42 17.02 -9.14
N ASP A 46 -6.27 17.07 -10.15
CA ASP A 46 -6.03 16.35 -11.40
C ASP A 46 -4.78 16.87 -12.12
N GLY A 47 -4.20 16.02 -12.98
CA GLY A 47 -3.05 16.38 -13.80
C GLY A 47 -1.69 16.13 -13.14
N TYR A 48 -1.66 15.34 -12.06
CA TYR A 48 -0.43 14.89 -11.38
C TYR A 48 -0.29 13.36 -11.47
N PRO A 49 0.24 12.82 -12.59
CA PRO A 49 0.28 11.38 -12.82
C PRO A 49 1.03 10.58 -11.75
N LEU A 50 1.96 11.23 -11.04
CA LEU A 50 2.70 10.60 -9.95
C LEU A 50 1.81 10.32 -8.73
N GLY A 51 0.96 11.27 -8.34
CA GLY A 51 0.02 11.09 -7.23
C GLY A 51 -1.00 10.01 -7.55
N ASP A 52 -1.59 10.10 -8.74
CA ASP A 52 -2.55 9.11 -9.27
C ASP A 52 -1.95 7.70 -9.25
N MET A 53 -0.75 7.52 -9.81
CA MET A 53 -0.07 6.23 -9.86
C MET A 53 0.21 5.64 -8.48
N LEU A 54 0.62 6.47 -7.50
CA LEU A 54 0.88 5.99 -6.14
C LEU A 54 -0.40 5.49 -5.46
N VAL A 55 -1.54 6.16 -5.70
CA VAL A 55 -2.84 5.74 -5.18
C VAL A 55 -3.32 4.47 -5.89
N ASP A 56 -3.15 4.39 -7.21
CA ASP A 56 -3.47 3.21 -8.01
C ASP A 56 -2.70 1.96 -7.55
N VAL A 57 -1.46 2.12 -7.10
CA VAL A 57 -0.68 1.00 -6.54
C VAL A 57 -1.31 0.51 -5.23
N LEU A 58 -1.72 1.41 -4.35
CA LEU A 58 -2.42 1.05 -3.11
C LEU A 58 -3.74 0.34 -3.40
N ASP A 59 -4.47 0.80 -4.42
CA ASP A 59 -5.71 0.16 -4.87
C ASP A 59 -5.47 -1.27 -5.37
N ARG A 60 -4.47 -1.48 -6.23
CA ARG A 60 -4.09 -2.82 -6.68
C ARG A 60 -3.65 -3.72 -5.53
N MET A 61 -2.97 -3.16 -4.53
CA MET A 61 -2.60 -3.91 -3.32
C MET A 61 -3.84 -4.29 -2.48
N ALA A 62 -4.85 -3.42 -2.42
CA ALA A 62 -6.11 -3.72 -1.74
C ALA A 62 -6.93 -4.79 -2.50
N GLU A 63 -6.99 -4.70 -3.83
CA GLU A 63 -7.61 -5.72 -4.70
C GLU A 63 -6.95 -7.10 -4.54
N ALA A 64 -5.63 -7.13 -4.36
CA ALA A 64 -4.87 -8.35 -4.09
C ALA A 64 -4.98 -8.84 -2.63
N GLY A 65 -5.68 -8.11 -1.76
CA GLY A 65 -5.84 -8.44 -0.35
C GLY A 65 -4.60 -8.18 0.52
N VAL A 66 -3.59 -7.46 0.02
CA VAL A 66 -2.42 -7.04 0.82
C VAL A 66 -2.80 -5.90 1.77
N LEU A 67 -3.68 -5.01 1.31
CA LEU A 67 -4.25 -3.92 2.10
C LEU A 67 -5.76 -4.11 2.24
N LEU A 68 -6.32 -3.51 3.27
CA LEU A 68 -7.75 -3.25 3.37
C LEU A 68 -7.99 -1.81 2.92
N LYS A 69 -9.08 -1.58 2.17
CA LYS A 69 -9.59 -0.26 1.80
C LYS A 69 -11.00 -0.09 2.36
N ASN A 70 -11.32 1.07 2.92
CA ASN A 70 -12.67 1.39 3.41
C ASN A 70 -13.38 2.44 2.53
N GLU A 71 -14.64 2.74 2.86
CA GLU A 71 -15.47 3.73 2.15
C GLU A 71 -14.95 5.17 2.24
N ASP A 72 -14.14 5.47 3.27
CA ASP A 72 -13.51 6.79 3.48
C ASP A 72 -12.21 6.96 2.67
N LEU A 73 -11.92 6.07 1.71
CA LEU A 73 -10.67 6.05 0.94
C LEU A 73 -9.43 5.95 1.84
N ARG A 74 -9.51 5.15 2.90
CA ARG A 74 -8.38 4.85 3.79
C ARG A 74 -7.84 3.46 3.53
N TYR A 75 -6.54 3.32 3.74
CA TYR A 75 -5.84 2.05 3.66
C TYR A 75 -5.34 1.62 5.03
N ARG A 76 -5.32 0.31 5.26
CA ARG A 76 -4.64 -0.34 6.38
C ARG A 76 -3.97 -1.60 5.88
N TRP A 77 -2.85 -1.98 6.48
CA TRP A 77 -2.27 -3.30 6.27
C TRP A 77 -3.30 -4.39 6.58
N ASN A 78 -3.45 -5.36 5.68
CA ASN A 78 -4.29 -6.51 5.96
C ASN A 78 -3.53 -7.48 6.90
N PRO A 79 -4.02 -7.74 8.13
CA PRO A 79 -3.36 -8.69 9.02
C PRO A 79 -3.48 -10.14 8.53
N ASP A 80 -4.45 -10.42 7.66
CA ASP A 80 -4.65 -11.74 7.07
C ASP A 80 -3.66 -11.98 5.91
N GLU A 81 -3.38 -13.25 5.61
CA GLU A 81 -2.51 -13.58 4.47
C GLU A 81 -3.14 -13.07 3.16
N PRO A 82 -2.35 -12.44 2.25
CA PRO A 82 -2.87 -11.98 0.98
C PRO A 82 -3.48 -13.15 0.21
N ASN A 83 -4.38 -12.83 -0.73
CA ASN A 83 -5.00 -13.82 -1.62
C ASN A 83 -3.96 -14.30 -2.65
N LEU A 84 -2.96 -15.06 -2.19
CA LEU A 84 -2.03 -15.78 -3.03
C LEU A 84 -2.82 -16.96 -3.61
N PRO A 85 -3.01 -17.04 -4.94
CA PRO A 85 -3.44 -18.29 -5.53
C PRO A 85 -2.33 -19.28 -5.22
N LEU A 86 -2.52 -20.13 -4.20
CA LEU A 86 -1.73 -21.32 -4.01
C LEU A 86 -1.70 -22.00 -5.38
N THR A 87 -0.50 -22.13 -5.93
CA THR A 87 -0.36 -22.84 -7.20
C THR A 87 -0.80 -24.29 -6.95
N ARG A 88 -1.21 -25.02 -8.00
CA ARG A 88 -1.54 -26.44 -7.85
C ARG A 88 -0.44 -27.23 -7.11
N ASP A 89 0.81 -26.81 -7.29
CA ASP A 89 1.98 -27.41 -6.66
C ASP A 89 2.02 -27.20 -5.13
N ASP A 90 1.45 -26.09 -4.64
CA ASP A 90 1.39 -25.78 -3.20
C ASP A 90 0.33 -26.62 -2.46
N ILE A 91 -0.78 -26.95 -3.13
CA ILE A 91 -1.85 -27.80 -2.59
C ILE A 91 -1.38 -29.24 -2.45
N GLU A 92 -0.73 -29.80 -3.48
CA GLU A 92 -0.25 -31.19 -3.47
C GLU A 92 0.87 -31.45 -2.44
N LYS A 93 1.69 -30.43 -2.15
CA LYS A 93 2.75 -30.54 -1.14
C LYS A 93 2.19 -30.58 0.28
N HIS A 94 1.04 -29.96 0.51
CA HIS A 94 0.33 -29.98 1.78
C HIS A 94 -0.36 -31.32 2.03
N GLU A 95 -0.98 -31.94 1.01
CA GLU A 95 -1.64 -33.24 1.13
C GLU A 95 -0.68 -34.43 1.30
N ARG A 96 0.54 -34.36 0.74
CA ARG A 96 1.56 -35.42 0.93
C ARG A 96 2.26 -35.38 2.29
N SER A 97 2.06 -34.31 3.06
CA SER A 97 2.72 -34.07 4.35
C SER A 97 1.77 -34.26 5.54
N SER A 98 0.53 -34.69 5.31
CA SER A 98 -0.47 -35.09 6.32
C SER A 98 -0.76 -36.58 6.25
#